data_AF-A0A9J9EPZ1-F1
#
_entry.id   AF-A0A9J9EPZ1-F1
#
_cell.length_a   1.000
_cell.length_b   1.000
_cell.length_c   1.000
_cell.angle_alpha   90.00
_cell.angle_beta   90.00
_cell.angle_gamma   90.00
#
_symmetry.space_group_name_H-M   'P 1'
#
loop_
_entity.id
_entity.type
_entity.pdbx_description
1 polymer ?
#
loop_
_entity_poly.entity_id
_entity_poly.type
_entity_poly.pdbx_seq_one_letter_code
_entity_poly.pdbx_strand_id
1 'polypeptide(L)'
;MKKQYPHLNTDRLHYRYKCVCCGAYVKHGTRQCYRCDSWFSDDDVTQMLKHYRNNSKQNWQHIIYFVVFVAIAVDLFFAMSYLV
;
A
#
# COMPACT_ATOMS: atom_id res chain seq x y z
N MET A 1 -24.03 9.73 9.90
CA MET A 1 -23.01 9.26 10.86
C MET A 1 -21.88 8.57 10.10
N LYS A 2 -20.62 9.00 10.28
CA LYS A 2 -19.46 8.35 9.63
C LYS A 2 -19.06 7.13 10.47
N LYS A 3 -19.36 5.91 10.01
CA LYS A 3 -18.91 4.66 10.67
C LYS A 3 -17.37 4.62 10.65
N GLN A 4 -16.76 4.56 11.83
CA GLN A 4 -15.31 4.56 11.99
C GLN A 4 -14.73 3.19 11.62
N TYR A 5 -13.58 3.18 10.95
CA TYR A 5 -12.93 1.96 10.46
C TYR A 5 -12.58 1.04 11.65
N PRO A 6 -12.92 -0.26 11.64
CA PRO A 6 -12.48 -1.17 12.68
C PRO A 6 -10.96 -1.33 12.57
N HIS A 7 -10.29 -0.68 13.52
CA HIS A 7 -8.92 -0.84 14.00
C HIS A 7 -7.92 -1.27 12.91
N LEU A 8 -7.17 -0.28 12.39
CA LEU A 8 -5.94 -0.50 11.64
C LEU A 8 -4.96 -1.27 12.53
N ASN A 9 -4.95 -2.59 12.44
CA ASN A 9 -3.87 -3.39 12.97
C ASN A 9 -2.62 -3.13 12.10
N THR A 10 -1.57 -2.60 12.72
CA THR A 10 -0.33 -2.11 12.08
C THR A 10 0.48 -3.22 11.41
N ASP A 11 0.24 -4.48 11.76
CA ASP A 11 1.04 -5.62 11.28
C ASP A 11 0.65 -6.18 9.92
N ARG A 12 -0.31 -5.55 9.22
CA ARG A 12 -0.75 -6.04 7.92
C ARG A 12 -0.80 -4.90 6.91
N LEU A 13 0.31 -4.75 6.18
CA LEU A 13 0.43 -4.22 4.81
C LEU A 13 -0.54 -4.87 3.80
N HIS A 14 -1.55 -5.62 4.25
CA HIS A 14 -2.52 -6.27 3.39
C HIS A 14 -3.49 -5.25 2.80
N TYR A 15 -3.07 -4.67 1.68
CA TYR A 15 -3.90 -4.32 0.52
C TYR A 15 -5.22 -3.60 0.87
N ARG A 16 -5.12 -2.28 1.08
CA ARG A 16 -6.27 -1.38 1.17
C ARG A 16 -6.67 -0.93 -0.23
N TYR A 17 -7.61 -1.64 -0.84
CA TYR A 17 -8.27 -1.15 -2.04
C TYR A 17 -9.12 0.07 -1.69
N LYS A 18 -9.36 0.98 -2.63
CA LYS A 18 -10.30 2.08 -2.43
C LYS A 18 -11.62 1.71 -3.08
N CYS A 19 -12.71 1.77 -2.32
CA CYS A 19 -14.07 1.66 -2.81
C CYS A 19 -14.30 2.65 -3.95
N VAL A 20 -14.82 2.18 -5.08
CA VAL A 20 -15.08 3.00 -6.27
C VAL A 20 -16.16 4.05 -6.01
N CYS A 21 -17.17 3.72 -5.19
CA CYS A 21 -18.29 4.62 -4.90
C CYS A 21 -17.96 5.75 -3.92
N CYS A 22 -17.25 5.46 -2.82
CA CYS A 22 -17.05 6.43 -1.73
C CYS A 22 -15.57 6.73 -1.41
N GLY A 23 -14.63 6.08 -2.09
CA GLY A 23 -13.19 6.24 -1.88
C GLY A 23 -12.68 5.71 -0.53
N ALA A 24 -13.53 5.10 0.29
CA ALA A 24 -13.11 4.49 1.54
C ALA A 24 -12.17 3.32 1.28
N TYR A 25 -11.16 3.15 2.13
CA TYR A 25 -10.34 1.96 2.08
C TYR A 25 -11.21 0.72 2.37
N VAL A 26 -10.89 -0.42 1.79
CA VAL A 26 -11.57 -1.70 2.02
C VAL A 26 -10.55 -2.82 1.95
N LYS A 27 -10.81 -3.89 2.71
CA LYS A 27 -9.91 -5.04 2.81
C LYS A 27 -9.98 -5.87 1.52
N HIS A 28 -8.86 -6.43 1.08
CA HIS A 28 -8.89 -7.40 -0.02
C HIS A 28 -9.90 -8.53 0.25
N GLY A 29 -10.72 -8.87 -0.75
CA GLY A 29 -11.70 -9.95 -0.66
C GLY A 29 -13.05 -9.57 -0.02
N THR A 30 -13.23 -8.36 0.53
CA THR A 30 -14.57 -7.91 0.92
C THR A 30 -15.39 -7.55 -0.31
N ARG A 31 -16.62 -8.07 -0.41
CA ARG A 31 -17.58 -7.75 -1.48
C ARG A 31 -18.53 -6.59 -1.14
N GLN A 32 -18.40 -6.00 0.04
CA GLN A 32 -19.25 -4.88 0.47
C GLN A 32 -18.43 -3.80 1.17
N CYS A 33 -18.73 -2.54 0.89
CA CYS A 33 -18.10 -1.42 1.58
C CYS A 33 -18.73 -1.18 2.95
N TYR A 34 -17.93 -1.20 4.02
CA TYR A 34 -18.40 -0.93 5.39
C TYR A 34 -18.96 0.50 5.60
N ARG A 35 -18.66 1.43 4.68
CA ARG A 35 -19.01 2.86 4.82
C ARG A 35 -20.26 3.25 4.06
N CYS A 36 -20.36 2.86 2.79
CA CYS A 36 -21.50 3.17 1.93
C CYS A 36 -22.41 1.96 1.66
N ASP A 37 -22.11 0.81 2.28
CA ASP A 37 -22.87 -0.44 2.18
C ASP A 37 -23.06 -0.96 0.74
N SER A 38 -22.34 -0.38 -0.24
CA SER A 38 -22.35 -0.77 -1.65
C SER A 38 -21.69 -2.13 -1.84
N TRP A 39 -22.33 -2.99 -2.63
CA TRP A 39 -21.77 -4.26 -3.08
C TRP A 39 -20.86 -4.05 -4.28
N PHE A 40 -19.70 -4.69 -4.26
CA PHE A 40 -18.74 -4.65 -5.36
C PHE A 40 -19.09 -5.72 -6.38
N SER A 41 -19.26 -5.31 -7.62
CA SER A 41 -19.29 -6.21 -8.77
C SER A 41 -17.88 -6.73 -9.09
N ASP A 42 -17.79 -7.76 -9.92
CA ASP A 42 -16.49 -8.27 -10.39
C ASP A 42 -15.73 -7.22 -11.23
N ASP A 43 -16.43 -6.30 -11.90
CA ASP A 43 -15.83 -5.16 -12.57
C ASP A 43 -15.22 -4.16 -11.57
N ASP A 44 -15.94 -3.83 -10.50
CA ASP A 44 -15.43 -2.95 -9.43
C ASP A 44 -14.15 -3.53 -8.81
N VAL A 45 -14.13 -4.83 -8.54
CA VAL A 45 -12.96 -5.54 -8.00
C VAL A 45 -11.78 -5.44 -8.99
N THR A 46 -12.04 -5.59 -10.28
CA THR A 46 -11.03 -5.48 -11.34
C THR A 46 -10.45 -4.06 -11.44
N GLN A 47 -11.29 -3.04 -11.38
CA GLN A 47 -10.84 -1.63 -11.36
C GLN A 47 -10.02 -1.32 -10.11
N MET A 48 -10.44 -1.81 -8.95
CA MET A 48 -9.72 -1.67 -7.68
C MET A 48 -8.33 -2.32 -7.75
N LEU A 49 -8.22 -3.51 -8.34
CA LEU A 49 -6.95 -4.20 -8.59
C LEU A 49 -6.04 -3.42 -9.54
N LYS A 50 -6.60 -2.86 -10.62
CA LYS A 50 -5.86 -2.05 -11.59
C LYS A 50 -5.27 -0.80 -10.92
N HIS A 51 -6.07 -0.09 -10.11
CA HIS A 51 -5.61 1.08 -9.36
C HIS A 51 -4.50 0.74 -8.36
N TYR A 52 -4.64 -0.37 -7.64
CA TYR A 52 -3.62 -0.83 -6.70
C TYR A 52 -2.29 -1.10 -7.42
N ARG A 53 -2.32 -1.86 -8.53
CA ARG A 53 -1.13 -2.18 -9.32
C ARG A 53 -0.46 -0.91 -9.88
N ASN A 54 -1.26 0.05 -10.34
CA ASN A 54 -0.72 1.30 -10.87
C ASN A 54 0.00 2.13 -9.79
N ASN A 55 -0.58 2.24 -8.60
CA ASN A 55 0.06 2.90 -7.46
C ASN A 55 1.35 2.19 -7.04
N SER A 56 1.35 0.84 -7.03
CA SER A 56 2.55 0.07 -6.72
C SER A 56 3.67 0.30 -7.75
N LYS A 57 3.32 0.42 -9.04
CA LYS A 57 4.28 0.70 -10.11
C LYS A 57 4.87 2.10 -9.99
N GLN A 58 4.05 3.08 -9.62
CA GLN A 58 4.49 4.47 -9.44
C GLN A 58 5.45 4.63 -8.24
N ASN A 59 5.26 3.86 -7.17
CA ASN A 59 6.12 3.89 -5.98
C ASN A 59 7.38 3.01 -6.07
N TRP A 60 7.56 2.24 -7.16
CA TRP A 60 8.70 1.34 -7.29
C TRP A 60 10.06 2.06 -7.30
N GLN A 61 10.08 3.29 -7.82
CA GLN A 61 11.26 4.16 -7.81
C GLN A 61 11.73 4.50 -6.40
N HIS A 62 10.80 4.76 -5.46
CA HIS A 62 11.15 5.06 -4.07
C HIS A 62 11.80 3.86 -3.37
N ILE A 63 11.38 2.64 -3.71
CA ILE A 63 12.00 1.42 -3.18
C ILE A 63 13.44 1.30 -3.69
N ILE A 64 13.68 1.55 -4.98
CA ILE A 64 15.03 1.52 -5.55
C ILE A 64 15.93 2.57 -4.90
N TYR A 65 15.45 3.82 -4.76
CA TYR A 65 16.24 4.87 -4.14
C TYR A 65 16.65 4.53 -2.71
N PHE A 66 15.75 3.93 -1.93
CA PHE A 66 16.06 3.49 -0.58
C PHE A 66 17.15 2.40 -0.57
N VAL A 67 17.04 1.39 -1.44
CA VAL A 67 18.03 0.31 -1.53
C VAL A 67 19.41 0.85 -1.92
N VAL A 68 19.48 1.73 -2.93
CA VAL A 68 20.74 2.36 -3.36
C VAL A 68 21.35 3.21 -2.24
N PHE A 69 20.53 3.98 -1.53
CA PHE A 69 20.98 4.79 -0.40
C PHE A 69 21.58 3.93 0.72
N VAL A 70 20.91 2.83 1.09
CA VAL A 70 21.41 1.91 2.12
C VAL A 70 22.71 1.24 1.69
N ALA A 71 22.83 0.82 0.43
CA ALA A 71 24.06 0.21 -0.07
C ALA A 71 25.25 1.17 0.06
N ILE A 72 25.11 2.42 -0.39
CA ILE A 72 26.16 3.44 -0.28
C ILE A 72 26.52 3.71 1.20
N ALA A 73 25.51 3.80 2.08
CA ALA A 73 25.75 4.01 3.50
C ALA A 73 26.54 2.87 4.15
N VAL A 74 26.26 1.62 3.77
CA VAL A 74 26.99 0.43 4.24
C VAL A 74 28.42 0.43 3.70
N ASP A 75 28.63 0.71 2.41
CA ASP A 75 29.96 0.76 1.81
C ASP A 75 30.83 1.84 2.46
N LEU A 76 30.26 3.03 2.71
CA LEU A 76 30.95 4.11 3.44
C LEU A 76 31.28 3.72 4.88
N PHE A 77 30.35 3.06 5.57
CA PHE A 77 30.58 2.59 6.93
C PHE A 77 31.72 1.59 7.01
N PHE A 78 31.77 0.62 6.07
CA PHE A 78 32.87 -0.32 5.98
C PHE A 78 34.19 0.36 5.63
N ALA A 79 34.21 1.26 4.64
CA ALA A 79 35.42 2.00 4.26
C ALA A 79 36.03 2.78 5.42
N MET A 80 35.20 3.45 6.23
CA MET A 80 35.65 4.18 7.41
C MET A 80 36.18 3.25 8.51
N SER A 81 35.67 2.02 8.60
CA SER A 81 36.11 1.03 9.59
C SER A 81 37.47 0.41 9.27
N TYR A 82 37.93 0.44 8.02
CA TYR A 82 39.26 -0.02 7.61
C TYR A 82 40.33 1.07 7.64
N LEU A 83 39.92 2.34 7.78
CA LEU A 83 40.81 3.51 7.85
C LEU A 83 41.19 3.91 9.28
N VAL A 84 40.56 3.31 10.30
CA VAL A 84 40.86 3.45 11.74
C VAL A 84 41.62 2.23 12.21
#